data_AF-A0A955SVW5-F1
#
_entry.id   AF-A0A955SVW5-F1
#
_cell.length_a   1.000
_cell.length_b   1.000
_cell.length_c   1.000
_cell.angle_alpha   90.00
_cell.angle_beta   90.00
_cell.angle_gamma   90.00
#
_symmetry.space_group_name_H-M   'P 1'
#
loop_
_entity.id
_entity.type
_entity.pdbx_description
1 polymer ?
#
loop_
_entity_poly.entity_id
_entity_poly.type
_entity_poly.pdbx_seq_one_letter_code
_entity_poly.pdbx_strand_id
1 'polypeptide(L)' 'EVTVAQPIQREITNYLESTGRTKEVAKVELRPRVSGYLESIHFTDGDMVKKGQLLYVIDPRPFQAQLNQA' A
#
# COMPACT_ATOMS: atom_id res chain seq x y z
N GLU A 1 52.01 -8.84 45.58
CA GLU A 1 51.91 -9.78 44.44
C GLU A 1 50.79 -9.29 43.52
N VAL A 2 50.96 -9.44 42.21
CA VAL A 2 49.95 -9.00 41.23
C VAL A 2 49.50 -10.22 40.45
N THR A 3 48.23 -10.58 40.60
CA THR A 3 47.62 -11.71 39.90
C THR A 3 47.24 -11.27 38.49
N VAL A 4 47.70 -12.02 37.48
CA VAL A 4 47.38 -11.77 36.07
C VAL A 4 46.55 -12.93 35.51
N ALA A 5 45.59 -12.63 34.65
CA ALA A 5 44.78 -13.60 33.93
C ALA A 5 45.02 -13.49 32.42
N GLN A 6 45.10 -14.63 31.72
CA GLN A 6 45.28 -14.67 30.26
C GLN A 6 43.92 -14.58 29.54
N PRO A 7 43.83 -13.82 28.43
CA PRO A 7 42.58 -13.66 27.71
C PRO A 7 42.20 -14.95 26.95
N ILE A 8 40.93 -15.33 27.04
CA ILE A 8 40.36 -16.45 26.27
C ILE A 8 39.90 -15.89 24.92
N GLN A 9 40.49 -16.37 23.84
CA GLN A 9 40.03 -16.05 22.49
C GLN A 9 38.82 -16.92 22.15
N ARG A 10 37.74 -16.29 21.69
CA ARG A 10 36.54 -16.98 21.22
C ARG A 10 36.03 -16.26 19.98
N GLU A 11 35.68 -17.02 18.95
CA GLU A 11 34.99 -16.45 17.79
C GLU A 11 33.60 -15.96 18.22
N ILE A 12 33.32 -14.69 17.92
CA ILE A 12 32.00 -14.09 18.13
C ILE A 12 31.49 -13.60 16.78
N THR A 13 30.21 -13.81 16.52
CA THR A 13 29.54 -13.22 15.37
C THR A 13 29.16 -11.79 15.71
N ASN A 14 29.68 -10.82 14.96
CA ASN A 14 29.31 -9.43 15.11
C ASN A 14 27.98 -9.18 14.41
N TYR A 15 26.95 -8.83 15.18
CA TYR A 15 25.65 -8.41 14.65
C TYR A 15 25.66 -6.89 14.53
N LEU A 16 25.20 -6.38 13.38
CA LEU A 16 24.96 -4.96 13.17
C LEU A 16 23.46 -4.73 13.12
N GLU A 17 22.93 -4.07 14.13
CA GLU A 17 21.52 -3.64 14.14
C GLU A 17 21.42 -2.26 13.50
N SER A 18 20.56 -2.14 12.50
CA SER A 18 20.26 -0.88 11.84
C SER A 18 18.76 -0.68 11.79
N THR A 19 18.29 0.49 12.23
CA THR A 19 16.88 0.84 12.16
C THR A 19 16.49 1.18 10.72
N GLY A 20 15.58 0.41 10.14
CA GLY A 20 14.95 0.69 8.85
C GLY A 20 13.51 1.17 9.00
N ARG A 21 12.97 1.83 7.98
CA ARG A 21 11.53 2.09 7.86
C ARG A 21 10.97 1.23 6.74
N THR A 22 9.89 0.52 7.01
CA THR A 22 9.13 -0.21 5.99
C THR A 22 8.36 0.77 5.11
N LYS A 23 8.26 0.46 3.82
CA LYS A 23 7.41 1.18 2.87
C LYS A 23 6.45 0.20 2.20
N GLU A 24 5.33 0.73 1.76
CA GLU A 24 4.35 0.00 0.95
C GLU A 24 5.04 -0.54 -0.32
N VAL A 25 4.82 -1.81 -0.66
CA VAL A 25 5.36 -2.42 -1.89
C VAL A 25 4.73 -1.79 -3.13
N ALA A 26 3.45 -1.44 -3.06
CA ALA A 26 2.71 -0.75 -4.10
C ALA A 26 1.66 0.17 -3.48
N LYS A 27 1.58 1.40 -3.99
CA LYS A 27 0.55 2.38 -3.64
C LYS A 27 -0.11 2.87 -4.92
N VAL A 28 -1.44 2.87 -4.97
CA VAL A 28 -2.21 3.40 -6.10
C VAL A 28 -3.19 4.44 -5.58
N GLU A 29 -3.14 5.62 -6.18
CA GLU A 29 -4.12 6.67 -5.94
C GLU A 29 -5.23 6.55 -6.99
N LEU A 30 -6.46 6.31 -6.54
CA LEU A 30 -7.62 6.22 -7.42
C LEU A 30 -8.10 7.62 -7.79
N ARG A 31 -8.15 7.92 -9.09
CA ARG A 31 -8.67 9.18 -9.62
C ARG A 31 -9.78 8.90 -10.62
N PRO A 32 -10.93 9.60 -10.52
CA PRO A 32 -12.00 9.44 -11.49
C PRO A 32 -11.52 9.93 -12.86
N ARG A 33 -11.85 9.16 -13.92
CA ARG A 33 -11.51 9.52 -15.31
C ARG A 33 -12.48 10.52 -15.92
N VAL A 34 -13.66 10.65 -15.32
CA VAL A 34 -14.74 11.51 -15.79
C VAL A 34 -15.30 12.30 -14.61
N SER A 35 -15.77 13.51 -14.87
CA SER A 35 -16.50 14.31 -13.89
C SER A 35 -17.94 13.82 -13.77
N GLY A 36 -18.46 13.74 -12.55
CA GLY A 36 -19.84 13.34 -12.31
C GLY A 36 -20.12 13.14 -10.83
N TYR A 37 -21.38 12.87 -10.52
CA TYR A 37 -21.80 12.55 -9.16
C TYR A 37 -21.49 11.10 -8.84
N LEU A 38 -20.98 10.85 -7.63
CA LEU A 38 -20.77 9.49 -7.14
C LEU A 38 -22.13 8.86 -6.86
N GLU A 39 -22.43 7.75 -7.53
CA GLU A 39 -23.68 7.00 -7.37
C GLU A 39 -23.55 5.97 -6.24
N SER A 40 -22.44 5.22 -6.19
CA SER A 40 -22.24 4.18 -5.18
C SER A 40 -20.77 3.83 -4.94
N ILE A 41 -20.51 3.28 -3.75
CA ILE A 41 -19.22 2.75 -3.29
C ILE A 41 -19.40 1.25 -3.05
N HIS A 42 -18.51 0.43 -3.60
CA HIS A 42 -18.62 -1.04 -3.62
C HIS A 42 -17.51 -1.75 -2.81
N PHE A 43 -16.92 -1.06 -1.84
CA PHE A 43 -15.95 -1.63 -0.91
C PHE A 43 -16.08 -0.96 0.46
N THR A 44 -15.55 -1.59 1.50
CA THR A 44 -15.44 -1.01 2.83
C THR A 44 -13.98 -0.72 3.18
N ASP A 45 -13.77 0.24 4.09
CA ASP A 45 -12.42 0.65 4.47
C ASP A 45 -11.66 -0.52 5.10
N GLY A 46 -10.49 -0.84 4.54
CA GLY A 46 -9.65 -1.97 4.95
C GLY A 46 -9.89 -3.25 4.15
N ASP A 47 -10.84 -3.27 3.21
CA ASP A 47 -11.06 -4.44 2.36
C ASP A 47 -9.88 -4.73 1.41
N MET A 48 -9.59 -6.02 1.23
CA MET A 48 -8.70 -6.47 0.17
C MET A 48 -9.43 -6.49 -1.17
N VAL A 49 -9.11 -5.54 -2.03
CA VAL A 49 -9.68 -5.42 -3.38
C VAL A 49 -8.76 -6.01 -4.44
N LYS A 50 -9.35 -6.56 -5.51
CA LYS A 50 -8.62 -7.14 -6.64
C LYS A 50 -8.58 -6.19 -7.83
N LYS A 51 -7.57 -6.33 -8.69
CA LYS A 51 -7.50 -5.60 -9.95
C LYS A 51 -8.74 -5.89 -10.80
N GLY A 52 -9.42 -4.82 -11.24
CA GLY A 52 -10.63 -4.91 -12.06
C GLY A 52 -11.93 -5.01 -11.26
N GLN A 53 -11.87 -5.05 -9.93
CA GLN A 53 -13.06 -4.96 -9.09
C GLN A 53 -13.71 -3.57 -9.21
N LEU A 54 -15.03 -3.54 -9.30
CA LEU A 54 -15.79 -2.30 -9.25
C LEU A 54 -15.67 -1.70 -7.85
N LEU A 55 -15.14 -0.48 -7.76
CA LEU A 55 -14.95 0.23 -6.49
C LEU A 55 -15.91 1.40 -6.35
N TYR A 56 -16.12 2.14 -7.43
CA TYR A 56 -16.97 3.32 -7.48
C TYR A 56 -17.79 3.32 -8.76
N VAL A 57 -19.04 3.77 -8.67
CA VAL A 57 -19.89 4.06 -9.83
C VAL A 57 -20.14 5.56 -9.86
N ILE A 58 -19.85 6.18 -11.00
CA ILE A 58 -20.21 7.58 -11.28
C ILE A 58 -21.51 7.54 -12.09
N ASP A 59 -22.46 8.42 -11.76
CA ASP A 59 -23.78 8.48 -12.39
C ASP A 59 -23.68 8.39 -13.93
N PRO A 60 -24.19 7.30 -14.53
CA PRO A 60 -24.01 7.03 -15.95
C PRO A 60 -25.01 7.81 -16.81
N ARG A 61 -26.08 8.38 -16.25
CA ARG A 61 -27.17 9.01 -17.02
C ARG A 61 -26.69 10.09 -18.01
N PRO A 62 -25.84 11.06 -17.63
CA PRO A 62 -25.34 12.06 -18.59
C PRO A 62 -24.49 11.42 -19.69
N PHE A 63 -23.69 10.40 -19.36
CA PHE A 63 -22.85 9.71 -20.34
C PHE A 63 -23.67 8.83 -21.30
N GLN A 64 -24.71 8.16 -20.79
CA GLN A 64 -25.61 7.34 -21.59
C GLN A 64 -26.46 8.20 -22.53
N ALA A 65 -26.93 9.36 -22.05
CA ALA A 65 -27.65 10.33 -22.89
C ALA A 65 -26.76 10.83 -24.02
N GLN A 66 -25.49 11.14 -23.74
CA GLN A 66 -24.52 11.58 -24.75
C GLN A 66 -24.19 10.47 -25.76
N LEU A 67 -24.05 9.23 -25.31
CA LEU A 67 -23.83 8.08 -26.19
C LEU A 67 -25.01 7.83 -27.12
N ASN A 68 -26.24 7.94 -26.61
CA ASN A 68 -27.46 7.74 -27.41
C ASN A 68 -27.71 8.86 -28.42
N GLN A 69 -27.06 10.02 -28.26
CA GLN A 69 -27.15 11.15 -29.18
C GLN A 69 -26.14 11.06 -30.34
N ALA A 70 -25.12 10.20 -30.24
CA ALA A 70 -24.09 9.96 -31.24
C ALA A 70 -24.52 8.91 -32.28
#